data_AF-A0A1M6SQU4-F1
#
_entry.id   AF-A0A1M6SQU4-F1
#
_cell.length_a   1.000
_cell.length_b   1.000
_cell.length_c   1.000
_cell.angle_alpha   90.00
_cell.angle_beta   90.00
_cell.angle_gamma   90.00
#
_symmetry.space_group_name_H-M   'P 1'
#
loop_
_entity.id
_entity.type
_entity.pdbx_description
1 polymer ?
#
loop_
_entity_poly.entity_id
_entity_poly.type
_entity_poly.pdbx_seq_one_letter_code
_entity_poly.pdbx_strand_id
1 'polypeptide(L)'
;MRYKVLDYLYKQGGLTLFAFTGKLDLPLEALQNTALALNAGARFVVIDFTGKTESSGGIYIHDLLERLITKQELDSLGDQSCIISGTRLFPSNDEQFRNLYHNLHLIQERVPQIVGIVSMEMSREEAAYIPLITRLLVIAGEDQQFACEQIEDLKGLQQTNILWLFDQKPHKKRFPKATATINASQSFTKECRALCEKMNWAKDANTFAKTIESLHKVQILSRNPLDGIPKLFRKFFPIFLAIAVLVPFFFVSKLEPNVSNTRNRIHERDVITTAPFFEYTFDGKDNLNRIARYGIGRFNAIVADEKMVKKYADITLDENGYSANNWTKENNHIIPPAGTVIKFSRPEIFEQTSTDSTGSAWKYWTSIFSDSIAYLTEFYHENQTQTDRKHQAIDVAGRQGARILAPFSAKAWTSKDERGGIIIGLVHEKQVIVFMHCDKLLYLDGQEVMAGDPIATVGTSGHTTGPHAHIVTGVVDKNGTKRLGNIKYKVIDPITWYYRFKPKSLK
;
A
#
# COMPACT_ATOMS: atom_id res chain seq x y z
N MET A 1 -11.84 3.27 0.49
CA MET A 1 -12.09 1.83 0.73
C MET A 1 -10.85 1.06 0.28
N ARG A 2 -10.24 0.21 1.14
CA ARG A 2 -9.08 -0.62 0.76
C ARG A 2 -9.52 -1.63 -0.32
N TYR A 3 -8.65 -1.95 -1.29
CA TYR A 3 -8.97 -2.86 -2.42
C TYR A 3 -9.61 -4.19 -1.95
N LYS A 4 -9.05 -4.80 -0.90
CA LYS A 4 -9.58 -6.04 -0.29
C LYS A 4 -11.03 -5.92 0.21
N VAL A 5 -11.44 -4.74 0.71
CA VAL A 5 -12.81 -4.49 1.19
C VAL A 5 -13.78 -4.35 0.02
N LEU A 6 -13.35 -3.68 -1.05
CA LEU A 6 -14.16 -3.54 -2.26
C LEU A 6 -14.41 -4.89 -2.94
N ASP A 7 -13.37 -5.72 -3.03
CA ASP A 7 -13.50 -7.10 -3.54
C ASP A 7 -14.41 -7.95 -2.65
N TYR A 8 -14.29 -7.81 -1.32
CA TYR A 8 -15.18 -8.49 -0.38
C TYR A 8 -16.65 -8.10 -0.60
N LEU A 9 -16.95 -6.80 -0.71
CA LEU A 9 -18.31 -6.30 -0.93
C LEU A 9 -18.88 -6.70 -2.30
N TYR A 10 -18.02 -6.76 -3.33
CA TYR A 10 -18.42 -7.30 -4.62
C TYR A 10 -18.84 -8.77 -4.52
N LYS A 11 -18.04 -9.57 -3.80
CA LYS A 11 -18.26 -11.01 -3.57
C LYS A 11 -19.48 -11.35 -2.71
N GLN A 12 -20.04 -10.39 -1.96
CA GLN A 12 -21.33 -10.55 -1.26
C GLN A 12 -22.52 -10.76 -2.23
N GLY A 13 -22.28 -10.64 -3.53
CA GLY A 13 -23.27 -10.93 -4.55
C GLY A 13 -24.03 -9.71 -5.03
N GLY A 14 -24.68 -9.82 -6.19
CA GLY A 14 -25.39 -8.71 -6.82
C GLY A 14 -26.21 -9.16 -8.02
N LEU A 15 -27.15 -8.31 -8.42
CA LEU A 15 -28.01 -8.53 -9.58
C LEU A 15 -27.60 -7.59 -10.71
N THR A 16 -27.33 -8.14 -11.89
CA THR A 16 -27.20 -7.39 -13.14
C THR A 16 -28.44 -7.66 -13.99
N LEU A 17 -29.20 -6.61 -14.29
CA LEU A 17 -30.38 -6.71 -15.12
C LEU A 17 -30.03 -6.39 -16.57
N PHE A 18 -30.62 -7.13 -17.51
CA PHE A 18 -30.52 -6.92 -18.94
C PHE A 18 -31.91 -6.58 -19.48
N ALA A 19 -31.98 -5.52 -20.27
CA ALA A 19 -33.20 -5.10 -20.93
C ALA A 19 -32.95 -4.97 -22.43
N PHE A 20 -33.70 -5.76 -23.21
CA PHE A 20 -33.57 -5.81 -24.66
C PHE A 20 -34.77 -5.10 -25.31
N THR A 21 -34.51 -4.19 -26.25
CA THR A 21 -35.56 -3.51 -27.02
C THR A 21 -35.66 -4.01 -28.46
N GLY A 22 -36.87 -3.95 -29.00
CA GLY A 22 -37.19 -4.43 -30.35
C GLY A 22 -37.54 -5.91 -30.39
N LYS A 23 -37.53 -6.49 -31.59
CA LYS A 23 -37.92 -7.89 -31.85
C LYS A 23 -36.77 -8.88 -31.74
N LEU A 24 -35.66 -8.47 -31.13
CA LEU A 24 -34.50 -9.34 -30.97
C LEU A 24 -34.85 -10.51 -30.05
N ASP A 25 -34.57 -11.73 -30.52
CA ASP A 25 -34.60 -12.92 -29.67
C ASP A 25 -33.62 -12.74 -28.51
N LEU A 26 -33.99 -13.22 -27.33
CA LEU A 26 -33.12 -13.12 -26.17
C LEU A 26 -31.82 -13.89 -26.45
N PRO A 27 -30.64 -13.26 -26.36
CA PRO A 27 -29.35 -13.93 -26.58
C PRO A 27 -28.98 -14.79 -25.37
N LEU A 28 -29.79 -15.83 -25.11
CA LEU A 28 -29.79 -16.60 -23.88
C LEU A 28 -28.44 -17.28 -23.62
N GLU A 29 -27.84 -17.86 -24.65
CA GLU A 29 -26.51 -18.49 -24.55
C GLU A 29 -25.44 -17.49 -24.10
N ALA A 30 -25.44 -16.27 -24.65
CA ALA A 30 -24.50 -15.22 -24.26
C ALA A 30 -24.72 -14.78 -22.80
N LEU A 31 -25.98 -14.69 -22.36
CA LEU A 31 -26.34 -14.36 -20.98
C LEU A 31 -25.90 -15.46 -20.00
N GLN A 32 -26.11 -16.73 -20.34
CA GLN A 32 -25.66 -17.87 -19.54
C GLN A 32 -24.14 -17.91 -19.44
N ASN A 33 -23.43 -17.75 -20.56
CA ASN A 33 -21.97 -17.68 -20.57
C ASN A 33 -21.44 -16.53 -19.73
N THR A 34 -22.10 -15.37 -19.79
CA THR A 34 -21.75 -14.19 -18.96
C THR A 34 -22.01 -14.46 -17.48
N ALA A 35 -23.16 -15.04 -17.14
CA ALA A 35 -23.52 -15.39 -15.76
C ALA A 35 -22.54 -16.42 -15.18
N LEU A 36 -22.11 -17.40 -15.98
CA LEU A 36 -21.11 -18.37 -15.61
C LEU A 36 -19.74 -17.73 -15.39
N ALA A 37 -19.31 -16.83 -16.29
CA ALA A 37 -18.05 -16.10 -16.17
C ALA A 37 -18.02 -15.17 -14.94
N LEU A 38 -19.13 -14.50 -14.61
CA LEU A 38 -19.28 -13.67 -13.40
C LEU A 38 -19.10 -14.46 -12.11
N ASN A 39 -19.42 -15.77 -12.14
CA ASN A 39 -19.25 -16.69 -11.02
C ASN A 39 -18.03 -17.61 -11.19
N ALA A 40 -17.00 -17.14 -11.91
CA ALA A 40 -15.72 -17.83 -12.10
C ALA A 40 -15.85 -19.27 -12.64
N GLY A 41 -16.85 -19.54 -13.48
CA GLY A 41 -17.05 -20.86 -14.10
C GLY A 41 -17.78 -21.88 -13.24
N ALA A 42 -18.24 -21.51 -12.03
CA ALA A 42 -18.82 -22.47 -11.10
C ALA A 42 -20.27 -22.85 -11.45
N ARG A 43 -21.20 -21.90 -11.35
CA ARG A 43 -22.64 -22.10 -11.56
C ARG A 43 -23.30 -20.76 -11.86
N PHE A 44 -24.45 -20.78 -12.52
CA PHE A 44 -25.23 -19.55 -12.76
C PHE A 44 -26.69 -19.69 -12.36
N VAL A 45 -27.30 -18.54 -12.07
CA VAL A 45 -28.74 -18.35 -11.99
C VAL A 45 -29.10 -17.20 -12.92
N VAL A 46 -29.95 -17.48 -13.90
CA VAL A 46 -30.57 -16.45 -14.75
C VAL A 46 -32.04 -16.32 -14.36
N ILE A 47 -32.50 -15.11 -14.07
CA ILE A 47 -33.90 -14.85 -13.71
C ILE A 47 -34.57 -14.07 -14.85
N ASP A 48 -35.50 -14.69 -15.56
CA ASP A 48 -36.22 -14.06 -16.67
C ASP A 48 -37.59 -13.54 -16.23
N PHE A 49 -37.68 -12.23 -15.97
CA PHE A 49 -38.92 -11.54 -15.63
C PHE A 49 -39.80 -11.25 -16.86
N THR A 50 -39.32 -11.53 -18.08
CA THR A 50 -40.08 -11.32 -19.31
C THR A 50 -40.95 -12.51 -19.68
N GLY A 51 -40.66 -13.69 -19.12
CA GLY A 51 -41.36 -14.93 -19.41
C GLY A 51 -41.20 -15.42 -20.85
N LYS A 52 -40.07 -15.07 -21.49
CA LYS A 52 -39.75 -15.47 -22.87
C LYS A 52 -38.92 -16.75 -22.94
N THR A 53 -38.39 -17.20 -21.80
CA THR A 53 -37.58 -18.42 -21.68
C THR A 53 -38.30 -19.52 -20.91
N GLU A 54 -37.94 -20.77 -21.16
CA GLU A 54 -38.42 -21.89 -20.35
C GLU A 54 -37.67 -21.96 -19.02
N SER A 55 -38.40 -22.20 -17.93
CA SER A 55 -37.80 -22.37 -16.61
C SER A 55 -37.09 -23.70 -16.52
N SER A 56 -35.86 -23.72 -16.00
CA SER A 56 -35.13 -24.93 -15.66
C SER A 56 -34.99 -25.02 -14.14
N GLY A 57 -35.71 -25.96 -13.54
CA GLY A 57 -35.77 -26.14 -12.08
C GLY A 57 -37.18 -25.95 -11.53
N GLY A 58 -37.42 -26.45 -10.31
CA GLY A 58 -38.74 -26.43 -9.66
C GLY A 58 -39.15 -25.10 -9.03
N ILE A 59 -38.41 -24.01 -9.28
CA ILE A 59 -38.70 -22.67 -8.76
C ILE A 59 -39.05 -21.75 -9.94
N TYR A 60 -40.16 -21.03 -9.84
CA TYR A 60 -40.65 -20.12 -10.89
C TYR A 60 -40.62 -18.66 -10.41
N ILE A 61 -40.71 -17.72 -11.35
CA ILE A 61 -40.76 -16.27 -11.05
C ILE A 61 -41.88 -15.94 -10.04
N HIS A 62 -43.04 -16.58 -10.18
CA HIS A 62 -44.18 -16.40 -9.27
C HIS A 62 -43.81 -16.77 -7.82
N ASP A 63 -43.06 -17.86 -7.61
CA ASP A 63 -42.60 -18.24 -6.27
C ASP A 63 -41.70 -17.17 -5.65
N LEU A 64 -40.84 -16.54 -6.46
CA LEU A 64 -39.93 -15.51 -5.97
C LEU A 64 -40.65 -14.23 -5.51
N LEU A 65 -41.88 -14.00 -5.97
CA LEU A 65 -42.65 -12.79 -5.68
C LEU A 65 -43.74 -13.00 -4.63
N GLU A 66 -44.39 -14.17 -4.61
CA GLU A 66 -45.56 -14.41 -3.75
C GLU A 66 -45.22 -15.08 -2.41
N ARG A 67 -44.02 -15.66 -2.27
CA ARG A 67 -43.61 -16.34 -1.04
C ARG A 67 -42.11 -16.27 -0.80
N LEU A 68 -41.67 -16.62 0.41
CA LEU A 68 -40.26 -16.86 0.70
C LEU A 68 -39.89 -18.31 0.37
N ILE A 69 -38.89 -18.51 -0.47
CA ILE A 69 -38.35 -19.84 -0.75
C ILE A 69 -37.42 -20.28 0.38
N THR A 70 -37.39 -21.58 0.65
CA THR A 70 -36.56 -22.16 1.70
C THR A 70 -35.18 -22.55 1.17
N LYS A 71 -34.19 -22.64 2.08
CA LYS A 71 -32.86 -23.13 1.73
C LYS A 71 -32.89 -24.57 1.18
N GLN A 72 -33.79 -25.42 1.69
CA GLN A 72 -33.98 -26.79 1.20
C GLN A 72 -34.49 -26.83 -0.24
N GLU A 73 -35.47 -25.99 -0.59
CA GLU A 73 -35.94 -25.86 -1.97
C GLU A 73 -34.81 -25.38 -2.89
N LEU A 74 -34.03 -24.40 -2.46
CA LEU A 74 -32.88 -23.93 -3.21
C LEU A 74 -31.83 -25.04 -3.37
N ASP A 75 -31.50 -25.79 -2.31
CA ASP A 75 -30.53 -26.90 -2.30
C ASP A 75 -30.95 -28.05 -3.22
N SER A 76 -32.26 -28.32 -3.32
CA SER A 76 -32.84 -29.38 -4.15
C SER A 76 -32.58 -29.21 -5.65
N LEU A 77 -32.28 -27.99 -6.10
CA LEU A 77 -31.89 -27.72 -7.49
C LEU A 77 -30.54 -28.36 -7.87
N GLY A 78 -29.77 -28.90 -6.90
CA GLY A 78 -28.49 -29.56 -7.15
C GLY A 78 -27.44 -28.61 -7.72
N ASP A 79 -26.21 -29.08 -7.97
CA ASP A 79 -25.09 -28.22 -8.44
C ASP A 79 -25.25 -27.68 -9.87
N GLN A 80 -26.41 -27.83 -10.49
CA GLN A 80 -26.67 -27.38 -11.85
C GLN A 80 -26.98 -25.89 -11.90
N SER A 81 -26.61 -25.26 -13.01
CA SER A 81 -27.03 -23.91 -13.35
C SER A 81 -28.51 -23.90 -13.74
N CYS A 82 -29.25 -22.86 -13.35
CA CYS A 82 -30.70 -22.80 -13.56
C CYS A 82 -31.17 -21.48 -14.17
N ILE A 83 -32.32 -21.53 -14.83
CA ILE A 83 -33.07 -20.40 -15.36
C ILE A 83 -34.39 -20.37 -14.63
N ILE A 84 -34.64 -19.32 -13.87
CA ILE A 84 -35.92 -19.10 -13.20
C ILE A 84 -36.75 -18.23 -14.13
N SER A 85 -37.78 -18.80 -14.73
CA SER A 85 -38.68 -18.10 -15.65
C SER A 85 -40.14 -18.44 -15.33
N GLY A 86 -41.07 -18.01 -16.17
CA GLY A 86 -42.50 -18.21 -16.02
C GLY A 86 -43.26 -17.31 -16.98
N THR A 87 -44.29 -16.64 -16.49
CA THR A 87 -44.96 -15.55 -17.21
C THR A 87 -44.24 -14.23 -16.96
N ARG A 88 -44.46 -13.22 -17.82
CA ARG A 88 -44.00 -11.85 -17.54
C ARG A 88 -44.54 -11.43 -16.18
N LEU A 89 -43.64 -11.16 -15.25
CA LEU A 89 -44.00 -10.76 -13.91
C LEU A 89 -42.82 -10.03 -13.26
N PHE A 90 -43.10 -8.89 -12.64
CA PHE A 90 -42.13 -8.08 -11.90
C PHE A 90 -42.85 -7.48 -10.68
N PRO A 91 -42.16 -7.10 -9.58
CA PRO A 91 -42.81 -6.52 -8.42
C PRO A 91 -43.68 -5.30 -8.78
N SER A 92 -44.95 -5.40 -8.41
CA SER A 92 -45.96 -4.33 -8.59
C SER A 92 -46.34 -3.65 -7.28
N ASN A 93 -45.97 -4.24 -6.14
CA ASN A 93 -46.25 -3.73 -4.80
C ASN A 93 -45.11 -4.08 -3.82
N ASP A 94 -45.15 -3.47 -2.63
CA ASP A 94 -44.08 -3.59 -1.64
C ASP A 94 -43.93 -5.00 -1.05
N GLU A 95 -44.99 -5.81 -1.03
CA GLU A 95 -44.94 -7.19 -0.53
C GLU A 95 -44.19 -8.09 -1.51
N GLN A 96 -44.56 -8.04 -2.79
CA GLN A 96 -43.85 -8.72 -3.87
C GLN A 96 -42.38 -8.30 -3.92
N PHE A 97 -42.12 -7.00 -3.75
CA PHE A 97 -40.75 -6.49 -3.69
C PHE A 97 -39.96 -7.06 -2.52
N ARG A 98 -40.53 -7.09 -1.31
CA ARG A 98 -39.86 -7.65 -0.13
C ARG A 98 -39.55 -9.13 -0.30
N ASN A 99 -40.52 -9.91 -0.82
CA ASN A 99 -40.32 -11.33 -1.10
C ASN A 99 -39.18 -11.52 -2.10
N LEU A 100 -39.21 -10.80 -3.23
CA LEU A 100 -38.15 -10.86 -4.23
C LEU A 100 -36.80 -10.49 -3.63
N TYR A 101 -36.72 -9.42 -2.85
CA TYR A 101 -35.49 -8.96 -2.22
C TYR A 101 -34.87 -10.04 -1.30
N HIS A 102 -35.69 -10.66 -0.45
CA HIS A 102 -35.23 -11.72 0.44
C HIS A 102 -34.82 -12.99 -0.32
N ASN A 103 -35.60 -13.38 -1.32
CA ASN A 103 -35.30 -14.55 -2.14
C ASN A 103 -34.02 -14.35 -2.97
N LEU A 104 -33.80 -13.15 -3.53
CA LEU A 104 -32.55 -12.80 -4.20
C LEU A 104 -31.35 -12.93 -3.25
N HIS A 105 -31.48 -12.49 -1.99
CA HIS A 105 -30.40 -12.61 -1.01
C HIS A 105 -30.09 -14.08 -0.67
N LEU A 106 -31.13 -14.91 -0.51
CA LEU A 106 -30.95 -16.34 -0.30
C LEU A 106 -30.26 -17.01 -1.50
N ILE A 107 -30.67 -16.66 -2.73
CA ILE A 107 -30.02 -17.16 -3.95
C ILE A 107 -28.55 -16.71 -4.01
N GLN A 108 -28.23 -15.49 -3.58
CA GLN A 108 -26.87 -14.94 -3.55
C GLN A 108 -25.92 -15.71 -2.60
N GLU A 109 -26.42 -16.37 -1.56
CA GLU A 109 -25.61 -17.28 -0.73
C GLU A 109 -25.03 -18.44 -1.55
N ARG A 110 -25.77 -18.88 -2.58
CA ARG A 110 -25.41 -20.00 -3.46
C ARG A 110 -24.71 -19.53 -4.73
N VAL A 111 -25.23 -18.48 -5.37
CA VAL A 111 -24.72 -17.92 -6.63
C VAL A 111 -24.57 -16.40 -6.45
N PRO A 112 -23.36 -15.93 -6.11
CA PRO A 112 -23.17 -14.52 -5.76
C PRO A 112 -23.65 -13.55 -6.84
N GLN A 113 -23.27 -13.75 -8.11
CA GLN A 113 -23.69 -12.86 -9.18
C GLN A 113 -24.87 -13.45 -9.95
N ILE A 114 -26.02 -12.77 -9.88
CA ILE A 114 -27.24 -13.16 -10.59
C ILE A 114 -27.39 -12.29 -11.83
N VAL A 115 -27.79 -12.91 -12.93
CA VAL A 115 -28.19 -12.20 -14.16
C VAL A 115 -29.72 -12.22 -14.24
N GLY A 116 -30.35 -11.07 -14.43
CA GLY A 116 -31.79 -10.97 -14.63
C GLY A 116 -32.12 -10.38 -16.00
N ILE A 117 -33.26 -10.75 -16.56
CA ILE A 117 -33.79 -10.21 -17.82
C ILE A 117 -35.10 -9.49 -17.50
N VAL A 118 -35.22 -8.23 -17.89
CA VAL A 118 -36.42 -7.42 -17.66
C VAL A 118 -36.98 -6.86 -18.95
N SER A 119 -38.28 -6.62 -18.95
CA SER A 119 -38.93 -5.88 -20.04
C SER A 119 -38.63 -4.39 -19.91
N MET A 120 -38.37 -3.71 -21.01
CA MET A 120 -38.37 -2.24 -21.04
C MET A 120 -39.78 -1.66 -21.02
N GLU A 121 -40.80 -2.44 -21.35
CA GLU A 121 -42.20 -2.09 -21.17
C GLU A 121 -42.60 -2.32 -19.70
N MET A 122 -42.38 -1.30 -18.86
CA MET A 122 -42.64 -1.37 -17.43
C MET A 122 -43.49 -0.18 -16.94
N SER A 123 -44.26 -0.41 -15.86
CA SER A 123 -45.00 0.64 -15.18
C SER A 123 -44.07 1.55 -14.37
N ARG A 124 -44.59 2.67 -13.86
CA ARG A 124 -43.83 3.58 -13.00
C ARG A 124 -43.46 2.93 -11.67
N GLU A 125 -44.34 2.06 -11.17
CA GLU A 125 -44.17 1.29 -9.94
C GLU A 125 -43.06 0.23 -10.12
N GLU A 126 -43.14 -0.57 -11.19
CA GLU A 126 -42.10 -1.56 -11.53
C GLU A 126 -40.72 -0.88 -11.67
N ALA A 127 -40.66 0.25 -12.38
CA ALA A 127 -39.43 1.00 -12.58
C ALA A 127 -38.82 1.50 -11.26
N ALA A 128 -39.64 1.85 -10.27
CA ALA A 128 -39.18 2.37 -8.98
C ALA A 128 -38.38 1.34 -8.18
N TYR A 129 -38.66 0.04 -8.37
CA TYR A 129 -37.96 -1.04 -7.68
C TYR A 129 -36.60 -1.41 -8.32
N ILE A 130 -36.42 -1.14 -9.62
CA ILE A 130 -35.17 -1.42 -10.35
C ILE A 130 -33.91 -0.94 -9.60
N PRO A 131 -33.75 0.36 -9.24
CA PRO A 131 -32.54 0.86 -8.58
C PRO A 131 -32.30 0.28 -7.18
N LEU A 132 -33.31 -0.35 -6.57
CA LEU A 132 -33.23 -0.94 -5.23
C LEU A 132 -32.61 -2.35 -5.25
N ILE A 133 -32.90 -3.14 -6.28
CA ILE A 133 -32.39 -4.52 -6.40
C ILE A 133 -31.20 -4.65 -7.34
N THR A 134 -31.09 -3.78 -8.36
CA THR A 134 -30.04 -3.92 -9.38
C THR A 134 -28.80 -3.12 -9.05
N ARG A 135 -27.63 -3.71 -9.34
CA ARG A 135 -26.37 -2.99 -9.40
C ARG A 135 -26.23 -2.32 -10.77
N LEU A 136 -26.37 -3.08 -11.83
CA LEU A 136 -26.17 -2.59 -13.18
C LEU A 136 -27.36 -2.98 -14.05
N LEU A 137 -27.90 -2.00 -14.79
CA LEU A 137 -28.86 -2.24 -15.85
C LEU A 137 -28.15 -2.13 -17.20
N VAL A 138 -28.06 -3.23 -17.93
CA VAL A 138 -27.53 -3.28 -19.28
C VAL A 138 -28.69 -3.11 -20.25
N ILE A 139 -28.61 -2.11 -21.14
CA ILE A 139 -29.64 -1.86 -22.15
C ILE A 139 -29.02 -2.07 -23.53
N ALA A 140 -29.64 -2.96 -24.29
CA ALA A 140 -29.25 -3.33 -25.65
C ALA A 140 -30.50 -3.59 -26.51
N GLY A 141 -30.31 -3.81 -27.81
CA GLY A 141 -31.40 -4.15 -28.72
C GLY A 141 -31.31 -3.37 -30.02
N GLU A 142 -32.42 -3.34 -30.75
CA GLU A 142 -32.54 -2.68 -32.05
C GLU A 142 -33.25 -1.33 -31.94
N ASP A 143 -34.17 -1.19 -30.98
CA ASP A 143 -34.97 0.02 -30.82
C ASP A 143 -34.36 0.96 -29.77
N GLN A 144 -33.39 1.75 -30.23
CA GLN A 144 -32.73 2.77 -29.41
C GLN A 144 -33.71 3.88 -29.00
N GLN A 145 -34.66 4.22 -29.87
CA GLN A 145 -35.58 5.32 -29.63
C GLN A 145 -36.52 4.98 -28.47
N PHE A 146 -37.12 3.78 -28.51
CA PHE A 146 -37.96 3.28 -27.44
C PHE A 146 -37.22 3.22 -26.10
N ALA A 147 -35.97 2.74 -26.10
CA ALA A 147 -35.14 2.72 -24.90
C ALA A 147 -34.95 4.13 -24.31
N CYS A 148 -34.74 5.15 -25.16
CA CYS A 148 -34.62 6.53 -24.71
C CYS A 148 -35.93 7.09 -24.15
N GLU A 149 -37.06 6.79 -24.79
CA GLU A 149 -38.40 7.19 -24.35
C GLU A 149 -38.70 6.64 -22.94
N GLN A 150 -38.45 5.34 -22.72
CA GLN A 150 -38.63 4.72 -21.41
C GLN A 150 -37.77 5.38 -20.31
N ILE A 151 -36.49 5.66 -20.58
CA ILE A 151 -35.62 6.34 -19.60
C ILE A 151 -36.09 7.77 -19.35
N GLU A 152 -36.62 8.47 -20.35
CA GLU A 152 -37.10 9.85 -20.21
C GLU A 152 -38.33 9.95 -19.30
N ASP A 153 -39.20 8.94 -19.34
CA ASP A 153 -40.46 8.88 -18.61
C ASP A 153 -40.33 8.23 -17.22
N LEU A 154 -39.45 7.23 -17.08
CA LEU A 154 -39.35 6.41 -15.88
C LEU A 154 -38.19 6.86 -14.98
N LYS A 155 -38.53 7.54 -13.87
CA LYS A 155 -37.55 8.05 -12.90
C LYS A 155 -36.67 6.96 -12.28
N GLY A 156 -37.20 5.76 -12.05
CA GLY A 156 -36.43 4.66 -11.48
C GLY A 156 -35.26 4.22 -12.39
N LEU A 157 -35.45 4.24 -13.71
CA LEU A 157 -34.38 3.99 -14.67
C LEU A 157 -33.31 5.10 -14.64
N GLN A 158 -33.72 6.36 -14.49
CA GLN A 158 -32.80 7.51 -14.39
C GLN A 158 -31.87 7.44 -13.17
N GLN A 159 -32.31 6.77 -12.10
CA GLN A 159 -31.56 6.57 -10.85
C GLN A 159 -30.70 5.30 -10.86
N THR A 160 -30.78 4.51 -11.93
CA THR A 160 -30.05 3.26 -12.07
C THR A 160 -28.73 3.48 -12.81
N ASN A 161 -27.70 2.73 -12.45
CA ASN A 161 -26.46 2.73 -13.21
C ASN A 161 -26.66 1.94 -14.50
N ILE A 162 -26.56 2.61 -15.65
CA ILE A 162 -26.86 2.01 -16.95
C ILE A 162 -25.59 1.75 -17.75
N LEU A 163 -25.43 0.53 -18.27
CA LEU A 163 -24.52 0.22 -19.36
C LEU A 163 -25.28 0.25 -20.69
N TRP A 164 -25.01 1.27 -21.50
CA TRP A 164 -25.65 1.55 -22.77
C TRP A 164 -24.88 0.91 -23.92
N LEU A 165 -25.43 -0.18 -24.49
CA LEU A 165 -24.76 -0.95 -25.52
C LEU A 165 -25.06 -0.51 -26.96
N PHE A 166 -25.93 0.48 -27.18
CA PHE A 166 -26.10 1.07 -28.51
C PHE A 166 -24.89 1.89 -28.93
N ASP A 167 -24.64 1.90 -30.24
CA ASP A 167 -23.50 2.61 -30.85
C ASP A 167 -23.61 4.13 -30.67
N GLN A 168 -24.83 4.68 -30.80
CA GLN A 168 -25.05 6.11 -30.73
C GLN A 168 -25.49 6.57 -29.34
N LYS A 169 -25.13 7.82 -29.01
CA LYS A 169 -25.65 8.51 -27.83
C LYS A 169 -27.13 8.89 -28.04
N PRO A 170 -27.93 8.95 -26.97
CA PRO A 170 -29.25 9.56 -27.04
C PRO A 170 -29.17 11.01 -27.56
N HIS A 171 -30.15 11.41 -28.37
CA HIS A 171 -30.21 12.78 -28.89
C HIS A 171 -30.58 13.77 -27.78
N LYS A 172 -29.61 14.58 -27.34
CA LYS A 172 -29.74 15.53 -26.23
C LYS A 172 -30.97 16.45 -26.28
N LYS A 173 -31.35 16.93 -27.47
CA LYS A 173 -32.49 17.84 -27.64
C LYS A 173 -33.84 17.14 -27.45
N ARG A 174 -33.92 15.86 -27.81
CA ARG A 174 -35.16 15.07 -27.76
C ARG A 174 -35.31 14.34 -26.44
N PHE A 175 -34.21 13.82 -25.90
CA PHE A 175 -34.19 13.00 -24.67
C PHE A 175 -33.17 13.55 -23.68
N PRO A 176 -33.43 14.72 -23.06
CA PRO A 176 -32.47 15.37 -22.18
C PRO A 176 -32.15 14.55 -20.92
N LYS A 177 -33.14 13.90 -20.29
CA LYS A 177 -32.92 13.09 -19.09
C LYS A 177 -32.19 11.79 -19.44
N ALA A 178 -32.61 11.09 -20.50
CA ALA A 178 -31.89 9.90 -20.94
C ALA A 178 -30.44 10.23 -21.28
N THR A 179 -30.20 11.33 -21.99
CA THR A 179 -28.84 11.81 -22.29
C THR A 179 -28.03 12.11 -21.02
N ALA A 180 -28.64 12.73 -20.01
CA ALA A 180 -27.99 13.02 -18.74
C ALA A 180 -27.62 11.72 -17.99
N THR A 181 -28.55 10.78 -17.88
CA THR A 181 -28.33 9.47 -17.23
C THR A 181 -27.22 8.69 -17.92
N ILE A 182 -27.26 8.59 -19.26
CA ILE A 182 -26.27 7.83 -20.02
C ILE A 182 -24.88 8.51 -20.01
N ASN A 183 -24.80 9.83 -19.99
CA ASN A 183 -23.50 10.52 -19.86
C ASN A 183 -22.93 10.46 -18.44
N ALA A 184 -23.79 10.32 -17.42
CA ALA A 184 -23.34 10.10 -16.05
C ALA A 184 -22.80 8.68 -15.83
N SER A 185 -23.13 7.74 -16.72
CA SER A 185 -22.64 6.36 -16.65
C SER A 185 -21.31 6.17 -17.39
N GLN A 186 -20.71 4.99 -17.21
CA GLN A 186 -19.39 4.66 -17.80
C GLN A 186 -19.48 4.06 -19.21
N SER A 187 -20.65 4.13 -19.85
CA SER A 187 -20.95 3.43 -21.12
C SER A 187 -20.10 3.87 -22.31
N PHE A 188 -19.49 5.05 -22.25
CA PHE A 188 -18.69 5.63 -23.35
C PHE A 188 -17.18 5.62 -23.07
N THR A 189 -16.75 4.85 -22.07
CA THR A 189 -15.34 4.51 -21.88
C THR A 189 -14.84 3.63 -23.03
N LYS A 190 -13.53 3.64 -23.28
CA LYS A 190 -12.91 2.89 -24.38
C LYS A 190 -13.19 1.38 -24.25
N GLU A 191 -13.13 0.88 -23.02
CA GLU A 191 -13.36 -0.52 -22.66
C GLU A 191 -14.80 -0.93 -22.94
N CYS A 192 -15.79 -0.10 -22.55
CA CYS A 192 -17.20 -0.39 -22.83
C CYS A 192 -17.52 -0.30 -24.32
N ARG A 193 -16.92 0.64 -25.06
CA ARG A 193 -17.14 0.78 -26.51
C ARG A 193 -16.60 -0.41 -27.30
N ALA A 194 -15.45 -0.95 -26.92
CA ALA A 194 -14.89 -2.15 -27.55
C ALA A 194 -15.82 -3.39 -27.43
N LEU A 195 -16.65 -3.43 -26.40
CA LEU A 195 -17.65 -4.49 -26.18
C LEU A 195 -18.92 -4.30 -27.03
N CYS A 196 -19.32 -3.05 -27.31
CA CYS A 196 -20.43 -2.73 -28.20
C CYS A 196 -20.14 -3.14 -29.65
N GLU A 197 -18.90 -2.89 -30.11
CA GLU A 197 -18.49 -3.17 -31.48
C GLU A 197 -18.78 -4.62 -31.88
N LYS A 198 -19.55 -4.80 -32.96
CA LYS A 198 -19.88 -6.12 -33.56
C LYS A 198 -20.45 -7.16 -32.57
N MET A 199 -21.17 -6.69 -31.54
CA MET A 199 -21.72 -7.52 -30.46
C MET A 199 -20.63 -8.37 -29.77
N ASN A 200 -19.43 -7.84 -29.61
CA ASN A 200 -18.33 -8.54 -28.93
C ASN A 200 -18.70 -8.98 -27.50
N TRP A 201 -19.55 -8.22 -26.81
CA TRP A 201 -20.08 -8.60 -25.49
C TRP A 201 -20.76 -9.96 -25.48
N ALA A 202 -21.39 -10.39 -26.58
CA ALA A 202 -22.06 -11.68 -26.69
C ALA A 202 -21.08 -12.81 -27.06
N LYS A 203 -19.91 -12.48 -27.63
CA LYS A 203 -18.89 -13.44 -28.07
C LYS A 203 -17.81 -13.70 -27.03
N ASP A 204 -17.48 -12.70 -26.21
CA ASP A 204 -16.45 -12.78 -25.17
C ASP A 204 -17.04 -12.50 -23.79
N ALA A 205 -17.68 -13.53 -23.24
CA ALA A 205 -18.30 -13.51 -21.92
C ALA A 205 -17.31 -13.18 -20.80
N ASN A 206 -16.03 -13.58 -20.93
CA ASN A 206 -15.02 -13.36 -19.89
C ASN A 206 -14.62 -11.89 -19.81
N THR A 207 -14.37 -11.25 -20.94
CA THR A 207 -14.07 -9.82 -20.98
C THR A 207 -15.29 -9.00 -20.57
N PHE A 208 -16.49 -9.42 -20.99
CA PHE A 208 -17.72 -8.74 -20.59
C PHE A 208 -17.98 -8.84 -19.08
N ALA A 209 -17.80 -10.02 -18.48
CA ALA A 209 -17.92 -10.24 -17.04
C ALA A 209 -16.94 -9.37 -16.23
N LYS A 210 -15.68 -9.24 -16.69
CA LYS A 210 -14.68 -8.35 -16.06
C LYS A 210 -15.10 -6.87 -16.11
N THR A 211 -15.73 -6.45 -17.20
CA THR A 211 -16.28 -5.09 -17.31
C THR A 211 -17.46 -4.90 -16.36
N ILE A 212 -18.39 -5.84 -16.28
CA ILE A 212 -19.50 -5.81 -15.32
C ILE A 212 -18.96 -5.77 -13.88
N GLU A 213 -17.97 -6.60 -13.53
CA GLU A 213 -17.30 -6.57 -12.22
C GLU A 213 -16.74 -5.18 -11.90
N SER A 214 -16.03 -4.58 -12.86
CA SER A 214 -15.46 -3.23 -12.71
C SER A 214 -16.55 -2.17 -12.48
N LEU A 215 -17.66 -2.25 -13.22
CA LEU A 215 -18.80 -1.35 -13.09
C LEU A 215 -19.53 -1.53 -11.74
N HIS A 216 -19.70 -2.78 -11.27
CA HIS A 216 -20.22 -3.07 -9.94
C HIS A 216 -19.34 -2.45 -8.86
N LYS A 217 -18.01 -2.59 -8.97
CA LYS A 217 -17.06 -1.99 -8.02
C LYS A 217 -17.15 -0.46 -8.02
N VAL A 218 -17.26 0.18 -9.18
CA VAL A 218 -17.48 1.64 -9.28
C VAL A 218 -18.76 2.06 -8.56
N GLN A 219 -19.83 1.29 -8.70
CA GLN A 219 -21.09 1.60 -8.03
C GLN A 219 -21.05 1.36 -6.51
N ILE A 220 -20.37 0.31 -6.05
CA ILE A 220 -20.15 0.11 -4.61
C ILE A 220 -19.41 1.32 -4.02
N LEU A 221 -18.40 1.83 -4.73
CA LEU A 221 -17.69 3.04 -4.32
C LEU A 221 -18.54 4.31 -4.37
N SER A 222 -19.46 4.43 -5.34
CA SER A 222 -20.32 5.61 -5.45
C SER A 222 -21.40 5.65 -4.36
N ARG A 223 -21.94 4.49 -3.97
CA ARG A 223 -22.89 4.35 -2.86
C ARG A 223 -22.22 4.39 -1.47
N ASN A 224 -20.93 4.07 -1.39
CA ASN A 224 -20.13 4.16 -0.17
C ASN A 224 -19.02 5.20 -0.33
N PRO A 225 -19.36 6.49 -0.53
CA PRO A 225 -18.36 7.53 -0.68
C PRO A 225 -17.49 7.59 0.58
N LEU A 226 -16.23 8.00 0.41
CA LEU A 226 -15.42 8.39 1.57
C LEU A 226 -16.15 9.53 2.29
N ASP A 227 -16.37 9.39 3.59
CA ASP A 227 -16.97 10.44 4.42
C ASP A 227 -15.92 11.07 5.36
N GLY A 228 -16.26 12.24 5.91
CA GLY A 228 -15.41 13.01 6.82
C GLY A 228 -14.20 13.67 6.16
N ILE A 229 -13.12 13.81 6.94
CA ILE A 229 -11.87 14.51 6.56
C ILE A 229 -11.28 13.98 5.23
N PRO A 230 -11.23 12.67 4.93
CA PRO A 230 -10.72 12.16 3.66
C PRO A 230 -11.49 12.65 2.42
N LYS A 231 -12.81 12.87 2.52
CA LYS A 231 -13.65 13.43 1.45
C LYS A 231 -13.26 14.88 1.16
N LEU A 232 -13.11 15.67 2.22
CA LEU A 232 -12.68 17.06 2.16
C LEU A 232 -11.29 17.15 1.53
N PHE A 233 -10.35 16.34 2.02
CA PHE A 233 -9.00 16.29 1.49
C PHE A 233 -8.99 15.95 0.01
N ARG A 234 -9.71 14.92 -0.46
CA ARG A 234 -9.74 14.56 -1.89
C ARG A 234 -10.38 15.66 -2.75
N LYS A 235 -11.49 16.26 -2.28
CA LYS A 235 -12.19 17.32 -3.02
C LYS A 235 -11.34 18.58 -3.17
N PHE A 236 -10.63 18.96 -2.10
CA PHE A 236 -9.82 20.16 -2.07
C PHE A 236 -8.34 19.91 -2.36
N PHE A 237 -7.91 18.65 -2.57
CA PHE A 237 -6.52 18.31 -2.89
C PHE A 237 -5.96 19.10 -4.07
N PRO A 238 -6.68 19.29 -5.20
CA PRO A 238 -6.16 20.10 -6.29
C PRO A 238 -5.93 21.55 -5.88
N ILE A 239 -6.81 22.09 -5.03
CA ILE A 239 -6.71 23.45 -4.49
C ILE A 239 -5.56 23.55 -3.49
N PHE A 240 -5.43 22.60 -2.55
CA PHE A 240 -4.31 22.55 -1.61
C PHE A 240 -2.97 22.34 -2.31
N LEU A 241 -2.94 21.54 -3.39
CA LEU A 241 -1.75 21.36 -4.22
C LEU A 241 -1.41 22.64 -4.97
N ALA A 242 -2.40 23.31 -5.58
CA ALA A 242 -2.20 24.60 -6.23
C ALA A 242 -1.72 25.66 -5.22
N ILE A 243 -2.31 25.73 -4.03
CA ILE A 243 -1.85 26.59 -2.93
C ILE A 243 -0.41 26.22 -2.55
N ALA A 244 -0.08 24.93 -2.34
CA ALA A 244 1.28 24.52 -1.98
C ALA A 244 2.32 24.85 -3.06
N VAL A 245 1.92 24.81 -4.34
CA VAL A 245 2.77 25.21 -5.49
C VAL A 245 2.89 26.73 -5.59
N LEU A 246 1.83 27.48 -5.25
CA LEU A 246 1.79 28.94 -5.35
C LEU A 246 2.34 29.67 -4.12
N VAL A 247 2.26 29.06 -2.93
CA VAL A 247 2.74 29.59 -1.65
C VAL A 247 4.20 30.07 -1.73
N PRO A 248 5.16 29.34 -2.37
CA PRO A 248 6.52 29.82 -2.56
C PRO A 248 6.66 31.12 -3.39
N PHE A 249 5.66 31.44 -4.23
CA PHE A 249 5.67 32.63 -5.09
C PHE A 249 5.04 33.85 -4.42
N PHE A 250 4.10 33.65 -3.50
CA PHE A 250 3.48 34.72 -2.71
C PHE A 250 4.23 35.01 -1.41
N PHE A 251 4.90 34.00 -0.86
CA PHE A 251 5.84 34.13 0.25
C PHE A 251 7.25 33.99 -0.30
N VAL A 252 7.74 35.05 -0.94
CA VAL A 252 9.17 35.21 -1.17
C VAL A 252 9.81 35.30 0.21
N SER A 253 10.27 34.18 0.73
CA SER A 253 11.18 34.20 1.88
C SER A 253 12.35 35.04 1.42
N LYS A 254 12.53 36.23 2.01
CA LYS A 254 13.80 36.92 1.94
C LYS A 254 14.83 35.86 2.34
N LEU A 255 15.73 35.52 1.42
CA LEU A 255 16.96 34.82 1.79
C LEU A 255 17.62 35.77 2.77
N GLU A 256 17.44 35.54 4.06
CA GLU A 256 18.17 36.30 5.07
C GLU A 256 19.65 36.02 4.79
N PRO A 257 20.43 37.05 4.45
CA PRO A 257 21.86 36.88 4.33
C PRO A 257 22.37 36.70 5.77
N ASN A 258 22.88 35.51 6.05
CA ASN A 258 23.60 35.15 7.26
C ASN A 258 22.75 35.11 8.54
N VAL A 259 22.04 33.99 8.76
CA VAL A 259 22.08 33.40 10.10
C VAL A 259 23.40 32.63 10.18
N SER A 260 24.39 33.29 10.76
CA SER A 260 25.64 32.66 11.12
C SER A 260 25.36 31.42 11.98
N ASN A 261 25.83 30.24 11.54
CA ASN A 261 25.87 29.01 12.34
C ASN A 261 26.86 29.12 13.53
N THR A 262 27.31 30.31 13.90
CA THR A 262 28.22 30.55 15.03
C THR A 262 27.50 30.86 16.34
N ARG A 263 26.16 30.77 16.41
CA ARG A 263 25.48 30.83 17.71
C ARG A 263 25.73 29.53 18.44
N ASN A 264 26.46 29.59 19.54
CA ASN A 264 26.70 28.47 20.44
C ASN A 264 25.36 28.05 21.09
N ARG A 265 24.74 26.98 20.55
CA ARG A 265 23.49 26.40 21.06
C ARG A 265 23.73 25.24 22.02
N ILE A 266 24.97 25.05 22.49
CA ILE A 266 25.33 23.98 23.42
C ILE A 266 24.48 24.06 24.69
N HIS A 267 24.20 25.27 25.20
CA HIS A 267 23.37 25.42 26.40
C HIS A 267 21.92 24.97 26.19
N GLU A 268 21.33 25.23 25.02
CA GLU A 268 19.99 24.74 24.67
C GLU A 268 20.00 23.23 24.39
N ARG A 269 21.05 22.72 23.74
CA ARG A 269 21.20 21.30 23.41
C ARG A 269 21.47 20.44 24.65
N ASP A 270 22.32 20.87 25.57
CA ASP A 270 22.66 20.15 26.80
C ASP A 270 21.46 20.12 27.78
N VAL A 271 20.55 21.09 27.67
CA VAL A 271 19.24 21.07 28.35
C VAL A 271 18.25 20.08 27.70
N ILE A 272 18.37 19.81 26.40
CA ILE A 272 17.42 18.99 25.62
C ILE A 272 17.94 17.55 25.37
N THR A 273 19.25 17.31 25.43
CA THR A 273 19.87 16.00 25.18
C THR A 273 20.41 15.39 26.46
N THR A 274 19.63 14.48 27.04
CA THR A 274 20.07 13.28 27.80
C THR A 274 21.50 13.34 28.37
N ALA A 275 21.64 13.68 29.66
CA ALA A 275 22.79 13.52 30.58
C ALA A 275 24.23 13.63 29.99
N PRO A 276 25.14 14.42 30.59
CA PRO A 276 26.53 14.61 30.10
C PRO A 276 27.42 13.35 30.19
N PHE A 277 26.83 12.23 30.57
CA PHE A 277 27.44 10.92 30.70
C PHE A 277 26.40 9.82 30.40
N PHE A 278 26.88 8.59 30.20
CA PHE A 278 26.04 7.40 30.31
C PHE A 278 26.73 6.38 31.20
N GLU A 279 25.94 5.56 31.89
CA GLU A 279 26.47 4.45 32.68
C GLU A 279 26.33 3.15 31.87
N TYR A 280 27.31 2.28 31.99
CA TYR A 280 27.28 0.94 31.41
C TYR A 280 27.60 -0.10 32.47
N THR A 281 26.73 -1.09 32.61
CA THR A 281 26.94 -2.25 33.48
C THR A 281 27.56 -3.38 32.65
N PHE A 282 28.78 -3.77 32.99
CA PHE A 282 29.51 -4.83 32.30
C PHE A 282 28.99 -6.21 32.69
N ASP A 283 28.98 -7.13 31.72
CA ASP A 283 28.54 -8.52 31.88
C ASP A 283 29.72 -9.50 32.06
N GLY A 284 30.96 -8.99 32.19
CA GLY A 284 32.17 -9.80 32.27
C GLY A 284 32.69 -10.33 30.92
N LYS A 285 32.01 -10.00 29.81
CA LYS A 285 32.37 -10.40 28.44
C LYS A 285 32.65 -9.19 27.55
N ASP A 286 31.98 -8.07 27.80
CA ASP A 286 32.18 -6.85 27.04
C ASP A 286 33.57 -6.22 27.22
N ASN A 287 34.12 -5.79 26.10
CA ASN A 287 35.38 -5.06 26.05
C ASN A 287 35.13 -3.56 26.29
N LEU A 288 35.87 -2.96 27.23
CA LEU A 288 35.84 -1.52 27.52
C LEU A 288 36.09 -0.68 26.25
N ASN A 289 37.01 -1.11 25.38
CA ASN A 289 37.34 -0.40 24.13
C ASN A 289 36.13 -0.28 23.21
N ARG A 290 35.23 -1.27 23.21
CA ARG A 290 33.97 -1.22 22.44
C ARG A 290 33.05 -0.13 22.98
N ILE A 291 32.90 -0.05 24.31
CA ILE A 291 32.07 0.95 24.96
C ILE A 291 32.68 2.35 24.80
N ALA A 292 34.02 2.44 24.86
CA ALA A 292 34.78 3.65 24.61
C ALA A 292 34.56 4.19 23.18
N ARG A 293 34.60 3.34 22.15
CA ARG A 293 34.29 3.72 20.76
C ARG A 293 32.88 4.27 20.62
N TYR A 294 31.91 3.60 21.25
CA TYR A 294 30.54 4.10 21.31
C TYR A 294 30.46 5.46 22.01
N GLY A 295 31.13 5.64 23.14
CA GLY A 295 31.14 6.91 23.86
C GLY A 295 31.72 8.06 23.02
N ILE A 296 32.89 7.85 22.42
CA ILE A 296 33.53 8.84 21.52
C ILE A 296 32.58 9.22 20.38
N GLY A 297 31.98 8.23 19.71
CA GLY A 297 31.03 8.44 18.63
C GLY A 297 29.76 9.15 19.09
N ARG A 298 29.20 8.77 20.25
CA ARG A 298 28.00 9.37 20.83
C ARG A 298 28.19 10.85 21.15
N PHE A 299 29.35 11.22 21.68
CA PHE A 299 29.59 12.60 22.14
C PHE A 299 30.08 13.55 21.04
N ASN A 300 30.78 13.02 20.03
CA ASN A 300 31.48 13.82 19.02
C ASN A 300 31.07 13.51 17.57
N ALA A 301 30.29 12.45 17.33
CA ALA A 301 29.86 12.01 16.01
C ALA A 301 31.02 11.70 15.04
N ILE A 302 32.13 11.19 15.56
CA ILE A 302 33.33 10.79 14.81
C ILE A 302 33.57 9.28 14.87
N VAL A 303 34.39 8.77 13.96
CA VAL A 303 34.95 7.42 14.02
C VAL A 303 36.20 7.46 14.89
N ALA A 304 36.27 6.60 15.90
CA ALA A 304 37.37 6.57 16.86
C ALA A 304 38.55 5.71 16.38
N ASP A 305 39.74 6.30 16.34
CA ASP A 305 40.99 5.54 16.13
C ASP A 305 41.51 4.91 17.43
N GLU A 306 42.50 4.02 17.32
CA GLU A 306 43.07 3.30 18.48
C GLU A 306 43.67 4.23 19.54
N LYS A 307 44.28 5.36 19.14
CA LYS A 307 44.89 6.32 20.08
C LYS A 307 43.80 7.05 20.86
N MET A 308 42.73 7.45 20.18
CA MET A 308 41.55 8.07 20.81
C MET A 308 40.89 7.11 21.80
N VAL A 309 40.70 5.85 21.40
CA VAL A 309 40.07 4.82 22.25
C VAL A 309 40.91 4.57 23.49
N LYS A 310 42.22 4.39 23.35
CA LYS A 310 43.12 4.19 24.49
C LYS A 310 43.07 5.38 25.44
N LYS A 311 43.25 6.60 24.93
CA LYS A 311 43.22 7.83 25.73
C LYS A 311 41.88 8.00 26.46
N TYR A 312 40.77 7.72 25.79
CA TYR A 312 39.45 7.83 26.39
C TYR A 312 39.18 6.75 27.44
N ALA A 313 39.63 5.51 27.20
CA ALA A 313 39.53 4.43 28.16
C ALA A 313 40.35 4.72 29.44
N ASP A 314 41.57 5.23 29.29
CA ASP A 314 42.43 5.60 30.42
C ASP A 314 41.77 6.69 31.29
N ILE A 315 41.25 7.75 30.66
CA ILE A 315 40.51 8.83 31.36
C ILE A 315 39.25 8.28 32.03
N THR A 316 38.50 7.43 31.32
CA THR A 316 37.26 6.85 31.86
C THR A 316 37.55 6.00 33.10
N LEU A 317 38.61 5.18 33.08
CA LEU A 317 38.98 4.37 34.24
C LEU A 317 39.40 5.25 35.43
N ASP A 318 40.22 6.28 35.18
CA ASP A 318 40.67 7.23 36.21
C ASP A 318 39.49 7.97 36.86
N GLU A 319 38.56 8.52 36.05
CA GLU A 319 37.34 9.20 36.54
C GLU A 319 36.44 8.29 37.39
N ASN A 320 36.51 6.97 37.18
CA ASN A 320 35.74 5.97 37.92
C ASN A 320 36.54 5.31 39.06
N GLY A 321 37.76 5.78 39.35
CA GLY A 321 38.59 5.29 40.44
C GLY A 321 39.28 3.93 40.18
N TYR A 322 39.45 3.56 38.91
CA TYR A 322 40.16 2.34 38.51
C TYR A 322 41.52 2.67 37.87
N SER A 323 42.51 1.79 38.04
CA SER A 323 43.80 1.95 37.38
C SER A 323 43.73 1.53 35.90
N ALA A 324 44.52 2.16 35.02
CA ALA A 324 44.52 1.90 33.57
C ALA A 324 44.85 0.44 33.18
N ASN A 325 45.47 -0.33 34.07
CA ASN A 325 45.84 -1.73 33.86
C ASN A 325 44.87 -2.73 34.54
N ASN A 326 43.79 -2.24 35.18
CA ASN A 326 42.81 -3.11 35.78
C ASN A 326 42.08 -3.91 34.70
N TRP A 327 41.98 -5.23 34.92
CA TRP A 327 41.20 -6.15 34.07
C TRP A 327 41.71 -6.30 32.63
N THR A 328 42.95 -5.89 32.36
CA THR A 328 43.63 -6.17 31.10
C THR A 328 43.87 -7.67 30.96
N LYS A 329 43.39 -8.26 29.85
CA LYS A 329 43.66 -9.65 29.46
C LYS A 329 44.73 -9.71 28.36
N GLU A 330 45.13 -10.93 27.99
CA GLU A 330 45.96 -11.19 26.81
C GLU A 330 45.38 -10.46 25.58
N ASN A 331 46.25 -9.82 24.79
CA ASN A 331 45.93 -8.93 23.66
C ASN A 331 45.45 -7.51 24.01
N ASN A 332 45.75 -7.00 25.21
CA ASN A 332 45.49 -5.61 25.62
C ASN A 332 43.99 -5.21 25.62
N HIS A 333 43.11 -6.21 25.74
CA HIS A 333 41.67 -6.00 25.93
C HIS A 333 41.36 -5.81 27.41
N ILE A 334 40.61 -4.76 27.73
CA ILE A 334 40.17 -4.48 29.11
C ILE A 334 38.74 -5.02 29.23
N ILE A 335 38.54 -6.02 30.09
CA ILE A 335 37.22 -6.66 30.29
C ILE A 335 36.84 -6.55 31.77
N PRO A 336 36.10 -5.50 32.16
CA PRO A 336 35.62 -5.34 33.52
C PRO A 336 34.75 -6.54 33.98
N PRO A 337 34.84 -6.96 35.27
CA PRO A 337 34.03 -8.04 35.83
C PRO A 337 32.53 -7.80 35.69
N ALA A 338 31.75 -8.88 35.69
CA ALA A 338 30.29 -8.80 35.66
C ALA A 338 29.75 -7.99 36.86
N GLY A 339 28.82 -7.08 36.59
CA GLY A 339 28.25 -6.16 37.59
C GLY A 339 29.03 -4.86 37.78
N THR A 340 30.20 -4.71 37.16
CA THR A 340 30.95 -3.44 37.20
C THR A 340 30.16 -2.36 36.48
N VAL A 341 29.91 -1.23 37.14
CA VAL A 341 29.28 -0.05 36.53
C VAL A 341 30.36 0.99 36.28
N ILE A 342 30.47 1.47 35.04
CA ILE A 342 31.38 2.54 34.65
C ILE A 342 30.57 3.68 34.04
N LYS A 343 30.85 4.89 34.50
CA LYS A 343 30.32 6.15 33.99
C LYS A 343 31.22 6.66 32.87
N PHE A 344 30.66 6.80 31.67
CA PHE A 344 31.33 7.36 30.49
C PHE A 344 30.91 8.80 30.30
N SER A 345 31.82 9.72 30.60
CA SER A 345 31.59 11.17 30.47
C SER A 345 32.03 11.67 29.08
N ARG A 346 31.50 12.82 28.65
CA ARG A 346 32.05 13.53 27.50
C ARG A 346 33.47 14.01 27.83
N PRO A 347 34.51 13.59 27.09
CA PRO A 347 35.87 13.98 27.43
C PRO A 347 36.20 15.36 26.85
N GLU A 348 36.90 16.19 27.63
CA GLU A 348 37.31 17.55 27.23
C GLU A 348 38.42 17.58 26.16
N ILE A 349 38.99 16.41 25.84
CA ILE A 349 40.17 16.23 24.99
C ILE A 349 39.92 16.38 23.49
N PHE A 350 38.65 16.38 23.06
CA PHE A 350 38.29 16.52 21.65
C PHE A 350 37.82 17.95 21.41
N GLU A 351 38.46 18.63 20.46
CA GLU A 351 38.10 20.00 20.07
C GLU A 351 36.62 20.12 19.69
N GLN A 352 36.09 21.34 19.81
CA GLN A 352 34.71 21.68 19.47
C GLN A 352 34.42 21.41 17.99
N THR A 353 34.00 20.19 17.65
CA THR A 353 33.60 19.85 16.28
C THR A 353 32.31 20.59 15.94
N SER A 354 32.38 21.45 14.92
CA SER A 354 31.29 22.25 14.37
C SER A 354 30.32 21.42 13.52
N THR A 355 29.66 20.38 14.04
CA THR A 355 28.69 19.62 13.23
C THR A 355 27.51 19.06 14.02
N ASP A 356 26.51 19.91 14.29
CA ASP A 356 25.13 19.44 14.60
C ASP A 356 24.53 18.59 13.46
N SER A 357 25.08 18.72 12.24
CA SER A 357 24.67 17.93 11.07
C SER A 357 25.06 16.44 11.20
N THR A 358 26.31 16.15 11.52
CA THR A 358 26.79 14.76 11.60
C THR A 358 26.18 14.02 12.79
N GLY A 359 25.97 14.69 13.94
CA GLY A 359 25.45 14.04 15.15
C GLY A 359 24.04 13.46 15.00
N SER A 360 23.16 14.15 14.28
CA SER A 360 21.81 13.63 14.03
C SER A 360 21.82 12.40 13.13
N ALA A 361 22.68 12.40 12.10
CA ALA A 361 22.85 11.25 11.21
C ALA A 361 23.50 10.07 11.95
N TRP A 362 24.54 10.32 12.75
CA TRP A 362 25.19 9.32 13.60
C TRP A 362 24.16 8.59 14.46
N LYS A 363 23.35 9.35 15.22
CA LYS A 363 22.31 8.79 16.10
C LYS A 363 21.30 7.96 15.32
N TYR A 364 20.88 8.43 14.15
CA TYR A 364 19.97 7.69 13.28
C TYR A 364 20.56 6.34 12.87
N TRP A 365 21.78 6.34 12.31
CA TRP A 365 22.42 5.12 11.82
C TRP A 365 22.68 4.10 12.93
N THR A 366 23.12 4.52 14.12
CA THR A 366 23.34 3.61 15.24
C THR A 366 22.04 3.10 15.87
N SER A 367 20.94 3.86 15.79
CA SER A 367 19.64 3.46 16.37
C SER A 367 18.89 2.38 15.58
N ILE A 368 19.33 2.07 14.36
CA ILE A 368 18.75 1.04 13.50
C ILE A 368 19.05 -0.37 14.03
N PHE A 369 19.98 -0.52 14.97
CA PHE A 369 20.41 -1.79 15.51
C PHE A 369 19.77 -2.06 16.87
N SER A 370 19.45 -3.33 17.15
CA SER A 370 19.01 -3.73 18.50
C SER A 370 20.13 -3.71 19.54
N ASP A 371 21.37 -3.51 19.09
CA ASP A 371 22.53 -3.33 19.96
C ASP A 371 22.61 -1.86 20.40
N SER A 372 22.39 -1.61 21.69
CA SER A 372 22.39 -0.25 22.26
C SER A 372 23.75 0.43 22.22
N ILE A 373 24.82 -0.33 21.97
CA ILE A 373 26.21 0.14 21.91
C ILE A 373 26.77 -0.01 20.47
N ALA A 374 25.91 0.10 19.46
CA ALA A 374 26.35 0.17 18.06
C ALA A 374 27.04 1.52 17.77
N TYR A 375 28.12 1.50 16.98
CA TYR A 375 28.91 2.70 16.66
C TYR A 375 29.48 2.65 15.24
N LEU A 376 29.82 3.81 14.70
CA LEU A 376 30.40 3.92 13.36
C LEU A 376 31.87 3.51 13.33
N THR A 377 32.27 2.76 12.31
CA THR A 377 33.66 2.36 12.06
C THR A 377 34.26 2.98 10.80
N GLU A 378 33.44 3.41 9.84
CA GLU A 378 33.92 4.08 8.62
C GLU A 378 32.82 4.99 8.04
N PHE A 379 33.20 6.17 7.54
CA PHE A 379 32.30 7.11 6.86
C PHE A 379 32.34 6.95 5.34
N TYR A 380 31.47 7.67 4.64
CA TYR A 380 31.47 7.70 3.19
C TYR A 380 32.67 8.49 2.63
N HIS A 381 33.40 7.85 1.72
CA HIS A 381 34.50 8.42 0.95
C HIS A 381 34.24 8.23 -0.55
N GLU A 382 33.93 9.31 -1.26
CA GLU A 382 33.63 9.25 -2.70
C GLU A 382 34.83 8.80 -3.54
N ASN A 383 36.01 9.29 -3.15
CA ASN A 383 37.29 9.07 -3.82
C ASN A 383 38.30 8.47 -2.85
N GLN A 384 39.24 7.68 -3.38
CA GLN A 384 40.37 7.18 -2.62
C GLN A 384 41.37 8.32 -2.38
N THR A 385 41.83 8.49 -1.14
CA THR A 385 42.91 9.39 -0.74
C THR A 385 44.16 8.59 -0.39
N GLN A 386 45.23 9.25 0.07
CA GLN A 386 46.44 8.55 0.55
C GLN A 386 46.17 7.75 1.84
N THR A 387 45.17 8.15 2.62
CA THR A 387 44.83 7.56 3.92
C THR A 387 43.56 6.73 3.88
N ASP A 388 42.61 7.07 3.02
CA ASP A 388 41.27 6.49 2.99
C ASP A 388 41.02 5.80 1.66
N ARG A 389 40.46 4.58 1.73
CA ARG A 389 39.97 3.89 0.54
C ARG A 389 38.66 4.54 0.07
N LYS A 390 38.34 4.34 -1.20
CA LYS A 390 36.98 4.66 -1.69
C LYS A 390 35.97 3.79 -0.94
N HIS A 391 35.02 4.43 -0.26
CA HIS A 391 34.03 3.79 0.58
C HIS A 391 32.65 4.40 0.32
N GLN A 392 31.82 3.74 -0.48
CA GLN A 392 30.52 4.30 -0.90
C GLN A 392 29.37 3.93 0.06
N ALA A 393 29.65 3.90 1.36
CA ALA A 393 28.75 3.45 2.40
C ALA A 393 29.10 4.08 3.76
N ILE A 394 28.36 3.69 4.79
CA ILE A 394 28.72 3.90 6.19
C ILE A 394 28.75 2.55 6.89
N ASP A 395 29.78 2.31 7.70
CA ASP A 395 29.93 1.05 8.41
C ASP A 395 29.53 1.23 9.88
N VAL A 396 28.59 0.39 10.33
CA VAL A 396 28.10 0.39 11.72
C VAL A 396 28.45 -0.93 12.39
N ALA A 397 29.37 -0.89 13.34
CA ALA A 397 29.72 -2.03 14.16
C ALA A 397 28.63 -2.33 15.19
N GLY A 398 28.32 -3.61 15.36
CA GLY A 398 27.37 -4.13 16.33
C GLY A 398 27.69 -5.57 16.67
N ARG A 399 27.12 -6.09 17.75
CA ARG A 399 27.29 -7.51 18.11
C ARG A 399 26.80 -8.41 16.97
N GLN A 400 27.55 -9.47 16.68
CA GLN A 400 27.09 -10.51 15.76
C GLN A 400 25.74 -11.07 16.24
N GLY A 401 24.79 -11.22 15.31
CA GLY A 401 23.42 -11.63 15.61
C GLY A 401 22.49 -10.51 16.07
N ALA A 402 22.98 -9.29 16.32
CA ALA A 402 22.12 -8.15 16.64
C ALA A 402 21.14 -7.88 15.49
N ARG A 403 19.89 -7.55 15.80
CA ARG A 403 18.87 -7.30 14.77
C ARG A 403 19.11 -5.95 14.12
N ILE A 404 19.02 -5.93 12.79
CA ILE A 404 18.94 -4.73 11.96
C ILE A 404 17.45 -4.44 11.79
N LEU A 405 17.01 -3.25 12.15
CA LEU A 405 15.61 -2.83 12.10
C LEU A 405 15.32 -2.07 10.80
N ALA A 406 14.11 -2.17 10.27
CA ALA A 406 13.70 -1.38 9.11
C ALA A 406 13.58 0.11 9.50
N PRO A 407 14.35 1.03 8.90
CA PRO A 407 14.24 2.45 9.22
C PRO A 407 12.91 3.09 8.76
N PHE A 408 12.22 2.48 7.80
CA PHE A 408 10.94 2.93 7.27
C PHE A 408 10.21 1.75 6.62
N SER A 409 8.89 1.86 6.44
CA SER A 409 8.10 0.84 5.75
C SER A 409 8.45 0.81 4.26
N ALA A 410 8.77 -0.36 3.72
CA ALA A 410 9.35 -0.48 2.38
C ALA A 410 9.17 -1.89 1.82
N LYS A 411 9.41 -2.03 0.52
CA LYS A 411 9.56 -3.34 -0.09
C LYS A 411 11.01 -3.83 0.07
N ALA A 412 11.17 -5.02 0.64
CA ALA A 412 12.46 -5.67 0.82
C ALA A 412 12.88 -6.46 -0.42
N TRP A 413 14.18 -6.46 -0.68
CA TRP A 413 14.83 -7.21 -1.74
C TRP A 413 16.06 -7.89 -1.18
N THR A 414 16.28 -9.15 -1.53
CA THR A 414 17.37 -9.95 -0.96
C THR A 414 18.33 -10.39 -2.03
N SER A 415 19.63 -10.35 -1.74
CA SER A 415 20.65 -10.84 -2.66
C SER A 415 21.85 -11.41 -1.89
N LYS A 416 22.74 -12.08 -2.61
CA LYS A 416 24.01 -12.55 -2.07
C LYS A 416 25.10 -12.37 -3.10
N ASP A 417 26.24 -11.82 -2.69
CA ASP A 417 27.45 -11.78 -3.53
C ASP A 417 28.72 -11.99 -2.68
N GLU A 418 29.85 -12.18 -3.35
CA GLU A 418 31.13 -12.50 -2.71
C GLU A 418 31.62 -11.38 -1.78
N ARG A 419 31.45 -10.11 -2.17
CA ARG A 419 31.99 -8.97 -1.43
C ARG A 419 31.03 -8.54 -0.34
N GLY A 420 29.75 -8.31 -0.66
CA GLY A 420 28.72 -7.86 0.27
C GLY A 420 28.09 -8.98 1.10
N GLY A 421 28.40 -10.25 0.83
CA GLY A 421 27.89 -11.38 1.61
C GLY A 421 26.38 -11.51 1.43
N ILE A 422 25.66 -11.68 2.54
CA ILE A 422 24.19 -11.71 2.59
C ILE A 422 23.68 -10.27 2.67
N ILE A 423 22.78 -9.91 1.76
CA ILE A 423 22.36 -8.53 1.52
C ILE A 423 20.84 -8.43 1.59
N ILE A 424 20.36 -7.38 2.27
CA ILE A 424 18.96 -6.95 2.21
C ILE A 424 18.89 -5.48 1.85
N GLY A 425 18.10 -5.14 0.83
CA GLY A 425 17.82 -3.78 0.43
C GLY A 425 16.35 -3.43 0.62
N LEU A 426 16.07 -2.20 1.03
CA LEU A 426 14.73 -1.67 1.18
C LEU A 426 14.51 -0.53 0.18
N VAL A 427 13.36 -0.56 -0.49
CA VAL A 427 12.95 0.49 -1.44
C VAL A 427 11.59 1.05 -1.06
N HIS A 428 11.54 2.37 -0.91
CA HIS A 428 10.29 3.12 -0.72
C HIS A 428 10.30 4.39 -1.58
N GLU A 429 9.39 4.47 -2.54
CA GLU A 429 9.33 5.56 -3.52
C GLU A 429 10.67 5.80 -4.24
N LYS A 430 11.39 6.87 -3.86
CA LYS A 430 12.71 7.24 -4.38
C LYS A 430 13.86 6.80 -3.48
N GLN A 431 13.59 6.31 -2.27
CA GLN A 431 14.55 6.00 -1.24
C GLN A 431 15.06 4.56 -1.40
N VAL A 432 16.38 4.38 -1.39
CA VAL A 432 17.04 3.07 -1.38
C VAL A 432 18.02 3.03 -0.22
N ILE A 433 17.95 1.96 0.57
CA ILE A 433 18.96 1.60 1.58
C ILE A 433 19.29 0.12 1.43
N VAL A 434 20.57 -0.23 1.50
CA VAL A 434 21.06 -1.60 1.36
C VAL A 434 21.97 -1.92 2.53
N PHE A 435 21.70 -3.04 3.21
CA PHE A 435 22.50 -3.59 4.28
C PHE A 435 23.26 -4.81 3.78
N MET A 436 24.57 -4.80 3.94
CA MET A 436 25.48 -5.90 3.57
C MET A 436 26.10 -6.54 4.82
N HIS A 437 26.81 -7.65 4.62
CA HIS A 437 27.47 -8.46 5.65
C HIS A 437 26.51 -9.07 6.69
N CYS A 438 25.24 -9.29 6.34
CA CYS A 438 24.26 -9.85 7.26
C CYS A 438 24.61 -11.31 7.62
N ASP A 439 24.19 -11.76 8.80
CA ASP A 439 24.29 -13.18 9.21
C ASP A 439 23.06 -13.95 8.72
N LYS A 440 21.86 -13.42 9.00
CA LYS A 440 20.58 -14.02 8.58
C LYS A 440 19.64 -12.97 8.03
N LEU A 441 18.84 -13.38 7.06
CA LEU A 441 17.69 -12.62 6.56
C LEU A 441 16.44 -13.04 7.33
N LEU A 442 15.63 -12.08 7.74
CA LEU A 442 14.35 -12.32 8.41
C LEU A 442 13.15 -12.06 7.48
N TYR A 443 13.42 -11.61 6.26
CA TYR A 443 12.45 -11.35 5.20
C TYR A 443 12.92 -11.95 3.87
N LEU A 444 11.95 -12.21 3.01
CA LEU A 444 12.13 -12.73 1.66
C LEU A 444 12.02 -11.62 0.62
N ASP A 445 12.57 -11.90 -0.57
CA ASP A 445 12.49 -11.01 -1.72
C ASP A 445 11.04 -10.61 -2.05
N GLY A 446 10.81 -9.31 -2.18
CA GLY A 446 9.52 -8.73 -2.54
C GLY A 446 8.51 -8.58 -1.41
N GLN A 447 8.84 -8.93 -0.17
CA GLN A 447 7.95 -8.70 0.99
C GLN A 447 7.90 -7.22 1.40
N GLU A 448 6.76 -6.79 1.95
CA GLU A 448 6.62 -5.46 2.58
C GLU A 448 7.05 -5.53 4.04
N VAL A 449 7.98 -4.66 4.45
CA VAL A 449 8.41 -4.47 5.84
C VAL A 449 7.74 -3.22 6.43
N MET A 450 7.48 -3.21 7.73
CA MET A 450 7.06 -2.03 8.46
C MET A 450 8.26 -1.37 9.15
N ALA A 451 8.20 -0.06 9.35
CA ALA A 451 9.21 0.65 10.15
C ALA A 451 9.34 0.02 11.54
N GLY A 452 10.57 -0.29 11.95
CA GLY A 452 10.89 -0.98 13.20
C GLY A 452 10.96 -2.50 13.12
N ASP A 453 10.53 -3.12 12.02
CA ASP A 453 10.59 -4.58 11.87
C ASP A 453 12.05 -5.07 11.84
N PRO A 454 12.40 -6.17 12.51
CA PRO A 454 13.73 -6.76 12.38
C PRO A 454 13.88 -7.46 11.02
N ILE A 455 14.71 -6.91 10.13
CA ILE A 455 14.83 -7.35 8.73
C ILE A 455 15.97 -8.34 8.48
N ALA A 456 17.03 -8.23 9.28
CA ALA A 456 18.21 -9.07 9.19
C ALA A 456 18.96 -9.05 10.52
N THR A 457 20.04 -9.81 10.62
CA THR A 457 20.97 -9.76 11.75
C THR A 457 22.37 -9.36 11.30
N VAL A 458 23.09 -8.61 12.13
CA VAL A 458 24.51 -8.24 11.93
C VAL A 458 25.34 -9.51 11.83
N GLY A 459 26.21 -9.58 10.84
CA GLY A 459 27.03 -10.76 10.59
C GLY A 459 28.43 -10.45 10.14
N THR A 460 29.06 -11.49 9.60
CA THR A 460 30.40 -11.44 9.05
C THR A 460 30.48 -12.09 7.66
N SER A 461 29.36 -12.11 6.92
CA SER A 461 29.33 -12.70 5.58
C SER A 461 30.01 -11.80 4.55
N GLY A 462 30.61 -12.38 3.52
CA GLY A 462 31.35 -11.65 2.49
C GLY A 462 32.72 -11.16 2.98
N HIS A 463 33.21 -10.06 2.41
CA HIS A 463 34.52 -9.51 2.74
C HIS A 463 34.43 -8.51 3.89
N THR A 464 34.80 -8.96 5.08
CA THR A 464 34.72 -8.16 6.32
C THR A 464 35.85 -8.52 7.28
N THR A 465 36.23 -7.57 8.12
CA THR A 465 37.22 -7.74 9.19
C THR A 465 36.60 -8.00 10.56
N GLY A 466 35.28 -7.90 10.69
CA GLY A 466 34.56 -8.13 11.95
C GLY A 466 33.05 -7.83 11.86
N PRO A 467 32.27 -8.14 12.91
CA PRO A 467 30.83 -7.95 12.90
C PRO A 467 30.41 -6.47 12.72
N HIS A 468 29.83 -6.16 11.56
CA HIS A 468 29.29 -4.84 11.24
C HIS A 468 28.23 -4.95 10.13
N ALA A 469 27.48 -3.87 9.93
CA ALA A 469 26.63 -3.71 8.75
C ALA A 469 27.20 -2.59 7.88
N HIS A 470 27.45 -2.91 6.61
CA HIS A 470 27.86 -1.95 5.59
C HIS A 470 26.62 -1.42 4.90
N ILE A 471 26.34 -0.12 5.10
CA ILE A 471 25.07 0.51 4.72
C ILE A 471 25.28 1.41 3.52
N VAL A 472 24.73 1.00 2.38
CA VAL A 472 24.74 1.79 1.14
C VAL A 472 23.40 2.50 0.99
N THR A 473 23.43 3.80 0.80
CA THR A 473 22.24 4.61 0.53
C THR A 473 22.17 5.08 -0.91
N GLY A 474 20.95 5.25 -1.43
CA GLY A 474 20.75 5.65 -2.80
C GLY A 474 19.40 6.27 -3.10
N VAL A 475 19.29 6.76 -4.34
CA VAL A 475 18.06 7.32 -4.91
C VAL A 475 17.70 6.56 -6.18
N VAL A 476 16.43 6.13 -6.29
CA VAL A 476 15.91 5.48 -7.49
C VAL A 476 16.09 6.38 -8.71
N ASP A 477 16.77 5.86 -9.74
CA ASP A 477 17.08 6.57 -10.97
C ASP A 477 17.14 5.57 -12.13
N LYS A 478 16.41 5.84 -13.22
CA LYS A 478 16.41 5.01 -14.44
C LYS A 478 17.80 4.82 -15.05
N ASN A 479 18.69 5.78 -14.83
CA ASN A 479 20.08 5.80 -15.27
C ASN A 479 21.05 5.42 -14.15
N GLY A 480 20.56 4.83 -13.06
CA GLY A 480 21.37 4.34 -11.96
C GLY A 480 22.34 3.23 -12.37
N THR A 481 23.54 3.26 -11.81
CA THR A 481 24.61 2.27 -12.06
C THR A 481 24.51 1.05 -11.16
N LYS A 482 23.76 1.14 -10.05
CA LYS A 482 23.50 0.02 -9.13
C LYS A 482 22.08 -0.51 -9.31
N ARG A 483 21.87 -1.77 -8.91
CA ARG A 483 20.59 -2.47 -9.04
C ARG A 483 20.21 -3.19 -7.76
N LEU A 484 18.91 -3.23 -7.50
CA LEU A 484 18.28 -4.03 -6.45
C LEU A 484 17.01 -4.65 -7.06
N GLY A 485 17.06 -5.96 -7.37
CA GLY A 485 16.06 -6.58 -8.23
C GLY A 485 15.94 -5.85 -9.59
N ASN A 486 14.72 -5.43 -9.94
CA ASN A 486 14.45 -4.67 -11.17
C ASN A 486 14.64 -3.15 -11.02
N ILE A 487 15.05 -2.67 -9.85
CA ILE A 487 15.15 -1.23 -9.54
C ILE A 487 16.59 -0.77 -9.75
N LYS A 488 16.77 0.30 -10.55
CA LYS A 488 18.05 0.99 -10.71
C LYS A 488 18.14 2.19 -9.77
N TYR A 489 19.31 2.41 -9.20
CA TYR A 489 19.55 3.54 -8.28
C TYR A 489 20.96 4.11 -8.40
N LYS A 490 21.11 5.38 -7.99
CA LYS A 490 22.41 6.05 -7.81
C LYS A 490 22.76 6.09 -6.34
N VAL A 491 23.99 5.70 -6.01
CA VAL A 491 24.52 5.80 -4.65
C VAL A 491 24.70 7.27 -4.28
N ILE A 492 24.33 7.62 -3.06
CA ILE A 492 24.58 8.93 -2.48
C ILE A 492 25.13 8.77 -1.06
N ASP A 493 25.87 9.76 -0.58
CA ASP A 493 26.39 9.81 0.79
C ASP A 493 25.26 9.57 1.82
N PRO A 494 25.41 8.62 2.77
CA PRO A 494 24.45 8.35 3.84
C PRO A 494 24.08 9.56 4.71
N ILE A 495 25.00 10.50 4.94
CA ILE A 495 24.68 11.73 5.70
C ILE A 495 23.78 12.62 4.86
N THR A 496 24.16 12.87 3.60
CA THR A 496 23.32 13.59 2.63
C THR A 496 21.95 12.92 2.44
N TRP A 497 21.91 11.59 2.37
CA TRP A 497 20.68 10.80 2.26
C TRP A 497 19.79 11.02 3.47
N TYR A 498 20.34 10.96 4.69
CA TYR A 498 19.62 11.22 5.93
C TYR A 498 18.99 12.61 5.92
N TYR A 499 19.70 13.66 5.51
CA TYR A 499 19.12 15.00 5.44
C TYR A 499 18.07 15.17 4.33
N ARG A 500 18.26 14.47 3.22
CA ARG A 500 17.32 14.50 2.09
C ARG A 500 15.99 13.82 2.41
N PHE A 501 16.05 12.72 3.15
CA PHE A 501 14.89 11.89 3.47
C PHE A 501 14.58 11.85 4.97
N LYS A 502 15.09 12.85 5.71
CA LYS A 502 14.97 12.92 7.17
C LYS A 502 13.55 12.55 7.57
N PRO A 503 13.37 11.58 8.48
CA PRO A 503 12.04 11.26 8.99
C PRO A 503 11.44 12.57 9.49
N LYS A 504 10.36 13.04 8.85
CA LYS A 504 9.58 14.14 9.41
C LYS A 504 9.05 13.60 10.72
N SER A 505 9.65 14.02 11.83
CA SER A 505 9.21 13.59 13.16
C SER A 505 7.70 13.79 13.22
N LEU A 506 7.00 12.74 13.67
CA LEU A 506 5.69 12.88 14.29
C LEU A 506 5.75 14.12 15.17
N LYS A 507 4.98 15.16 14.81
CA LYS A 507 4.76 16.32 15.66
C LYS A 507 4.06 15.89 16.92
#